data_AF-A0A0D2IKC1-F1
#
_entry.id   AF-A0A0D2IKC1-F1
#
_cell.length_a   1.000
_cell.length_b   1.000
_cell.length_c   1.000
_cell.angle_alpha   90.00
_cell.angle_beta   90.00
_cell.angle_gamma   90.00
#
_symmetry.space_group_name_H-M   'P 1'
#
loop_
_entity.id
_entity.type
_entity.pdbx_description
1 polymer ?
#
loop_
_entity_poly.entity_id
_entity_poly.type
_entity_poly.pdbx_seq_one_letter_code
_entity_poly.pdbx_strand_id
1 'polypeptide(L)'
;MRVSNPQKHMRSHPHPYLSGNFAPVHQTQPLTPCKYSGEIPEELRGGEYVRNGGNPVTNGDLGRDAHWFDGDGMLSGVSFTRTTNGVQPEFVNQYILTDVYLAAMSSKYLRVPTLPSIATLVNPLSSLYTMMAEPWRPASQAHQ
;
A
#
# COMPACT_ATOMS: atom_id res chain seq x y z
N MET A 1 31.90 22.72 29.30
CA MET A 1 30.48 22.33 29.19
C MET A 1 30.35 21.31 28.08
N ARG A 2 30.04 20.04 28.40
CA ARG A 2 29.76 19.00 27.40
C ARG A 2 28.30 19.15 26.99
N VAL A 3 28.07 19.57 25.75
CA VAL A 3 26.73 19.57 25.15
C VAL A 3 26.35 18.11 24.91
N SER A 4 25.36 17.61 25.67
CA SER A 4 24.80 16.28 25.50
C SER A 4 24.09 16.22 24.14
N ASN A 5 24.66 15.42 23.23
CA ASN A 5 24.05 15.04 21.97
C ASN A 5 22.76 14.24 22.27
N PRO A 6 21.56 14.68 21.86
CA PRO A 6 20.36 13.86 22.03
C PRO A 6 20.51 12.62 21.15
N GLN A 7 20.53 11.45 21.76
CA GLN A 7 20.63 10.19 21.04
C GLN A 7 19.41 10.05 20.12
N LYS A 8 19.68 10.08 18.81
CA LYS A 8 18.77 9.67 17.74
C LYS A 8 18.23 8.28 18.07
N HIS A 9 16.96 8.20 18.48
CA HIS A 9 16.25 6.93 18.50
C HIS A 9 16.08 6.47 17.05
N MET A 10 17.01 5.64 16.57
CA MET A 10 16.75 4.86 15.35
C MET A 10 15.52 4.01 15.65
N ARG A 11 14.41 4.25 14.95
CA ARG A 11 13.27 3.33 14.99
C ARG A 11 13.76 2.00 14.44
N SER A 12 14.07 1.07 15.34
CA SER A 12 14.64 -0.25 15.02
C SER A 12 13.60 -1.23 14.46
N HIS A 13 12.35 -0.79 14.29
CA HIS A 13 11.24 -1.61 13.85
C HIS A 13 10.64 -1.02 12.56
N PRO A 14 10.34 -1.86 11.55
CA PRO A 14 9.64 -1.41 10.35
C PRO A 14 8.29 -0.79 10.74
N HIS A 15 7.82 0.19 9.95
CA HIS A 15 6.53 0.83 10.22
C HIS A 15 5.40 -0.23 10.33
N PRO A 16 4.53 -0.18 11.35
CA PRO A 16 3.53 -1.23 11.58
C PRO A 16 2.58 -1.43 10.37
N TYR A 17 2.27 -0.35 9.65
CA TYR A 17 1.43 -0.41 8.43
C TYR A 17 2.18 -0.79 7.14
N LEU A 18 3.46 -1.13 7.22
CA LEU A 18 4.28 -1.57 6.08
C LEU A 18 4.98 -2.91 6.37
N SER A 19 4.49 -3.65 7.37
CA SER A 19 5.09 -4.93 7.80
C SER A 19 4.04 -6.00 8.10
N GLY A 20 4.47 -7.27 8.06
CA GLY A 20 3.59 -8.42 8.24
C GLY A 20 2.45 -8.44 7.22
N ASN A 21 1.22 -8.64 7.68
CA ASN A 21 0.02 -8.66 6.82
C ASN A 21 -0.31 -7.29 6.18
N PHE A 22 0.31 -6.21 6.63
CA PHE A 22 0.17 -4.87 6.05
C PHE A 22 1.31 -4.53 5.09
N ALA A 23 2.24 -5.47 4.86
CA ALA A 23 3.29 -5.27 3.89
C ALA A 23 2.70 -5.13 2.47
N PRO A 24 3.24 -4.22 1.64
CA PRO A 24 2.77 -4.06 0.27
C PRO A 24 2.94 -5.32 -0.57
N VAL A 25 1.95 -5.61 -1.40
CA VAL A 25 1.97 -6.68 -2.40
C VAL A 25 2.28 -6.06 -3.77
N HIS A 26 3.50 -6.25 -4.25
CA HIS A 26 3.91 -5.65 -5.54
C HIS A 26 3.49 -6.47 -6.77
N GLN A 27 3.15 -7.74 -6.59
CA GLN A 27 2.75 -8.61 -7.67
C GLN A 27 1.27 -8.44 -7.99
N THR A 28 0.95 -8.20 -9.27
CA THR A 28 -0.39 -8.35 -9.81
C THR A 28 -0.54 -9.75 -10.42
N GLN A 29 -1.74 -10.31 -10.29
CA GLN A 29 -2.07 -11.64 -10.81
C GLN A 29 -3.31 -11.53 -11.69
N PRO A 30 -3.28 -12.09 -12.91
CA PRO A 30 -4.49 -12.31 -13.69
C PRO A 30 -5.34 -13.38 -13.00
N LEU A 31 -6.51 -13.71 -13.56
CA LEU A 31 -7.32 -14.84 -13.10
C LEU A 31 -6.45 -16.10 -12.97
N THR A 32 -6.21 -16.48 -11.72
CA THR A 32 -5.27 -17.54 -11.34
C THR A 32 -6.01 -18.60 -10.52
N PRO A 33 -6.09 -19.86 -10.99
CA PRO A 33 -6.80 -20.92 -10.28
C PRO A 33 -6.35 -21.09 -8.83
N CYS A 34 -7.33 -21.08 -7.92
CA CYS A 34 -7.12 -21.28 -6.49
C CYS A 34 -7.31 -22.74 -6.10
N LYS A 35 -6.55 -23.17 -5.09
CA LYS A 35 -6.87 -24.40 -4.35
C LYS A 35 -8.00 -24.11 -3.37
N TYR A 36 -8.97 -25.01 -3.30
CA TYR A 36 -10.08 -24.93 -2.36
C TYR A 36 -10.39 -26.34 -1.80
N SER A 37 -11.14 -26.39 -0.70
CA SER A 37 -11.63 -27.61 -0.08
C SER A 37 -13.15 -27.54 0.11
N GLY A 38 -13.81 -28.69 0.10
CA GLY A 38 -15.27 -28.77 0.14
C GLY A 38 -15.90 -28.51 -1.22
N GLU A 39 -17.17 -28.11 -1.21
CA GLU A 39 -17.98 -27.84 -2.39
C GLU A 39 -18.34 -26.36 -2.44
N ILE A 40 -18.24 -25.76 -3.64
CA ILE A 40 -18.60 -24.36 -3.85
C ILE A 40 -20.10 -24.30 -4.18
N PRO A 41 -20.90 -23.54 -3.43
CA PRO A 41 -22.34 -23.41 -3.69
C PRO A 41 -22.63 -22.91 -5.10
N GLU A 42 -23.68 -23.47 -5.71
CA GLU A 42 -24.05 -23.17 -7.10
C GLU A 42 -24.53 -21.74 -7.29
N GLU A 43 -24.97 -21.09 -6.22
CA GLU A 43 -25.40 -19.68 -6.22
C GLU A 43 -24.23 -18.72 -6.45
N LEU A 44 -22.99 -19.14 -6.18
CA LEU A 44 -21.79 -18.33 -6.44
C LEU A 44 -21.31 -18.45 -7.88
N ARG A 45 -21.82 -19.42 -8.66
CA ARG A 45 -21.39 -19.70 -10.03
C ARG A 45 -21.56 -18.47 -10.93
N GLY A 46 -20.46 -17.99 -11.49
CA GLY A 46 -20.42 -16.80 -12.34
C GLY A 46 -20.44 -15.47 -11.57
N GLY A 47 -20.39 -15.53 -10.24
CA GLY A 47 -20.21 -14.36 -9.37
C GLY A 47 -18.74 -14.07 -9.08
N GLU A 48 -18.51 -12.94 -8.42
CA GLU A 48 -17.17 -12.50 -8.01
C GLU A 48 -17.25 -11.83 -6.63
N TYR A 49 -16.30 -12.17 -5.75
CA TYR A 49 -16.04 -11.41 -4.54
C TYR A 49 -14.93 -10.41 -4.81
N VAL A 50 -15.14 -9.13 -4.49
CA VAL A 50 -14.15 -8.07 -4.71
C VAL A 50 -13.93 -7.29 -3.43
N ARG A 51 -12.65 -7.02 -3.10
CA ARG A 51 -12.24 -6.20 -1.96
C ARG A 51 -11.27 -5.11 -2.42
N ASN A 52 -11.50 -3.88 -1.99
CA ASN A 52 -10.52 -2.80 -2.13
C ASN A 52 -9.58 -2.74 -0.91
N GLY A 53 -8.35 -2.30 -1.12
CA GLY A 53 -7.40 -2.01 -0.05
C GLY A 53 -6.27 -1.08 -0.51
N GLY A 54 -5.71 -0.33 0.43
CA GLY A 54 -4.51 0.47 0.18
C GLY A 54 -3.29 -0.42 0.07
N ASN A 55 -2.54 -0.27 -1.01
CA ASN A 55 -1.35 -1.04 -1.33
C ASN A 55 -0.28 -0.10 -1.93
N PRO A 56 0.56 0.53 -1.09
CA PRO A 56 1.43 1.60 -1.56
C PRO A 56 2.54 1.09 -2.49
N VAL A 57 2.68 1.72 -3.67
CA VAL A 57 3.69 1.36 -4.68
C VAL A 57 5.08 1.88 -4.28
N THR A 58 5.16 3.08 -3.72
CA THR A 58 6.42 3.74 -3.34
C THR A 58 6.54 3.83 -1.81
N ASN A 59 7.44 3.06 -1.20
CA ASN A 59 7.71 3.10 0.26
C ASN A 59 9.19 3.06 0.61
N GLY A 60 10.04 3.68 -0.22
CA GLY A 60 11.50 3.66 -0.01
C GLY A 60 11.96 4.32 1.29
N ASP A 61 11.11 5.15 1.91
CA ASP A 61 11.43 5.88 3.13
C ASP A 61 10.58 5.41 4.32
N LEU A 62 11.16 4.55 5.16
CA LEU A 62 10.54 3.99 6.37
C LEU A 62 10.46 5.00 7.53
N GLY A 63 11.02 6.21 7.36
CA GLY A 63 11.05 7.27 8.37
C GLY A 63 9.85 8.21 8.37
N ARG A 64 8.96 8.12 7.38
CA ARG A 64 7.77 9.01 7.28
C ARG A 64 6.62 8.54 8.17
N ASP A 65 5.75 9.47 8.51
CA ASP A 65 4.42 9.12 9.00
C ASP A 65 3.68 8.41 7.87
N ALA A 66 3.12 7.24 8.18
CA ALA A 66 2.36 6.45 7.24
C ALA A 66 1.09 5.94 7.93
N HIS A 67 0.03 5.84 7.15
CA HIS A 67 -1.25 5.28 7.53
C HIS A 67 -1.66 4.25 6.48
N TRP A 68 -2.34 3.19 6.90
CA TRP A 68 -2.90 2.17 5.98
C TRP A 68 -3.88 2.73 4.93
N PHE A 69 -4.33 3.98 5.05
CA PHE A 69 -5.13 4.69 4.04
C PHE A 69 -4.30 5.42 2.97
N ASP A 70 -2.98 5.53 3.13
CA ASP A 70 -2.13 6.28 2.22
C ASP A 70 -1.67 5.47 1.00
N GLY A 71 -2.06 4.19 0.91
CA GLY A 71 -1.65 3.31 -0.17
C GLY A 71 -2.46 3.51 -1.45
N ASP A 72 -1.82 3.26 -2.60
CA ASP A 72 -2.51 3.19 -3.88
C ASP A 72 -3.61 2.12 -3.85
N GLY A 73 -4.77 2.41 -4.45
CA GLY A 73 -5.87 1.46 -4.45
C GLY A 73 -5.53 0.20 -5.23
N MET A 74 -5.69 -0.97 -4.61
CA MET A 74 -5.61 -2.26 -5.28
C MET A 74 -6.89 -3.06 -5.01
N LEU A 75 -7.52 -3.52 -6.08
CA LEU A 75 -8.62 -4.47 -5.99
C LEU A 75 -8.04 -5.88 -5.96
N SER A 76 -8.54 -6.69 -5.04
CA SER A 76 -8.32 -8.12 -4.99
C SER A 76 -9.66 -8.82 -5.10
N GLY A 77 -9.75 -9.85 -5.94
CA GLY A 77 -10.98 -10.57 -6.17
C GLY A 77 -10.81 -12.08 -6.28
N VAL A 78 -11.92 -12.79 -6.11
CA VAL A 78 -12.06 -14.20 -6.42
C VAL A 78 -13.26 -14.37 -7.34
N SER A 79 -12.99 -14.73 -8.59
CA SER A 79 -14.01 -15.07 -9.59
C SER A 79 -14.39 -16.53 -9.47
N PHE A 80 -15.68 -16.83 -9.48
CA PHE A 80 -16.21 -18.20 -9.44
C PHE A 80 -16.57 -18.65 -10.86
N THR A 81 -15.55 -18.94 -11.65
CA THR A 81 -15.67 -19.23 -13.08
C THR A 81 -16.35 -20.57 -13.35
N ARG A 82 -17.32 -20.59 -14.28
CA ARG A 82 -18.01 -21.82 -14.70
C ARG A 82 -17.05 -22.67 -15.54
N THR A 83 -16.97 -23.96 -15.20
CA THR A 83 -16.23 -24.98 -15.95
C THR A 83 -17.14 -26.13 -16.34
N THR A 84 -16.65 -27.08 -17.14
CA THR A 84 -17.40 -28.31 -17.50
C THR A 84 -17.67 -29.20 -16.29
N ASN A 85 -16.86 -29.10 -15.24
CA ASN A 85 -16.87 -30.01 -14.08
C ASN A 85 -17.37 -29.31 -12.80
N GLY A 86 -17.95 -28.11 -12.90
CA GLY A 86 -18.42 -27.32 -11.75
C GLY A 86 -17.86 -25.90 -11.77
N VAL A 87 -17.48 -25.38 -10.60
CA VAL A 87 -16.99 -24.01 -10.42
C VAL A 87 -15.51 -24.02 -10.05
N GLN A 88 -14.69 -23.23 -10.75
CA GLN A 88 -13.28 -23.00 -10.42
C GLN A 88 -13.10 -21.59 -9.84
N PRO A 89 -12.70 -21.44 -8.57
CA PRO A 89 -12.35 -20.15 -8.01
C PRO A 89 -11.00 -19.69 -8.57
N GLU A 90 -10.92 -18.45 -9.00
CA GLU A 90 -9.72 -17.84 -9.57
C GLU A 90 -9.44 -16.51 -8.88
N PHE A 91 -8.24 -16.34 -8.34
CA PHE A 91 -7.81 -15.10 -7.71
C PHE A 91 -7.35 -14.11 -8.77
N VAL A 92 -7.61 -12.84 -8.55
CA VAL A 92 -7.12 -11.73 -9.37
C VAL A 92 -6.78 -10.55 -8.47
N ASN A 93 -5.73 -9.80 -8.80
CA ASN A 93 -5.50 -8.51 -8.18
C ASN A 93 -4.87 -7.51 -9.14
N GLN A 94 -5.37 -6.27 -9.11
CA GLN A 94 -4.92 -5.20 -9.98
C GLN A 94 -4.98 -3.85 -9.26
N TYR A 95 -4.01 -2.99 -9.56
CA TYR A 95 -4.05 -1.59 -9.15
C TYR A 95 -5.14 -0.83 -9.88
N ILE A 96 -5.78 0.09 -9.17
CA ILE A 96 -6.66 1.09 -9.76
C ILE A 96 -5.79 2.16 -10.41
N LEU A 97 -6.02 2.41 -11.70
CA LEU A 97 -5.26 3.39 -12.49
C LEU A 97 -5.70 4.81 -12.17
N THR A 98 -5.40 5.27 -10.95
CA THR A 98 -5.60 6.66 -10.55
C THR A 98 -4.48 7.54 -11.11
N ASP A 99 -4.73 8.84 -11.26
CA ASP A 99 -3.72 9.79 -11.73
C ASP A 99 -2.48 9.80 -10.82
N VAL A 100 -2.69 9.64 -9.52
CA VAL A 100 -1.62 9.52 -8.50
C VAL A 100 -0.77 8.28 -8.72
N TYR A 101 -1.41 7.12 -8.93
CA TYR A 101 -0.73 5.87 -9.22
C TYR A 101 0.07 5.95 -10.53
N LEU A 102 -0.54 6.49 -11.59
CA LEU A 102 0.12 6.64 -12.89
C LEU A 102 1.31 7.61 -12.83
N ALA A 103 1.19 8.71 -12.08
CA ALA A 103 2.29 9.63 -11.82
C ALA A 103 3.44 8.95 -11.04
N ALA A 104 3.11 8.15 -10.02
CA ALA A 104 4.11 7.41 -9.25
C ALA A 104 4.84 6.36 -10.12
N MET A 105 4.10 5.60 -10.95
CA MET A 105 4.65 4.57 -11.82
C MET A 105 5.49 5.13 -12.98
N SER A 106 5.14 6.32 -13.49
CA SER A 106 5.88 6.97 -14.58
C SER A 106 7.19 7.62 -14.14
N SER A 107 7.32 7.94 -12.84
CA SER A 107 8.51 8.60 -12.30
C SER A 107 9.46 7.60 -11.62
N LYS A 108 10.54 7.24 -12.31
CA LYS A 108 11.61 6.39 -11.76
C LYS A 108 12.35 7.01 -10.56
N TYR A 109 12.17 8.32 -10.34
CA TYR A 109 12.85 9.07 -9.29
C TYR A 109 11.98 9.25 -8.04
N LEU A 110 10.68 8.95 -8.12
CA LEU A 110 9.80 9.04 -6.97
C LEU A 110 10.10 7.90 -5.99
N ARG A 111 10.80 8.22 -4.89
CA ARG A 111 11.07 7.27 -3.80
C ARG A 111 10.05 7.37 -2.66
N VAL A 112 9.26 8.43 -2.66
CA VAL A 112 8.23 8.78 -1.68
C VAL A 112 6.90 9.04 -2.40
N PRO A 113 5.74 8.80 -1.77
CA PRO A 113 4.45 9.11 -2.37
C PRO A 113 4.31 10.59 -2.74
N THR A 114 3.51 10.88 -3.76
CA THR A 114 3.24 12.26 -4.20
C THR A 114 2.37 13.03 -3.20
N LEU A 115 1.53 12.34 -2.44
CA LEU A 115 0.64 12.92 -1.44
C LEU A 115 1.20 12.72 -0.03
N PRO A 116 1.06 13.74 0.84
CA PRO A 116 1.40 13.60 2.25
C PRO A 116 0.47 12.58 2.91
N SER A 117 0.98 11.90 3.94
CA SER A 117 0.17 10.97 4.73
C SER A 117 -1.03 11.67 5.37
N ILE A 118 -2.16 10.96 5.48
CA ILE A 118 -3.28 11.44 6.31
C ILE A 118 -2.83 11.70 7.75
N ALA A 119 -1.90 10.90 8.28
CA ALA A 119 -1.34 11.12 9.61
C ALA A 119 -0.62 12.49 9.71
N THR A 120 0.07 12.90 8.64
CA THR A 120 0.70 14.23 8.54
C THR A 120 -0.35 15.34 8.46
N LEU A 121 -1.43 15.13 7.68
CA LEU A 121 -2.49 16.13 7.46
C LEU A 121 -3.31 16.43 8.72
N VAL A 122 -3.55 15.41 9.56
CA VAL A 122 -4.36 15.57 10.78
C VAL A 122 -3.52 15.97 12.01
N ASN A 123 -2.20 16.03 11.89
CA ASN A 123 -1.33 16.44 12.97
C ASN A 123 -1.37 17.98 13.14
N PRO A 124 -1.86 18.51 14.28
CA PRO A 124 -2.00 19.96 14.49
C PRO A 124 -0.65 20.69 14.61
N LEU A 125 0.45 19.95 14.76
CA LEU A 125 1.81 20.50 14.77
C LEU A 125 2.45 20.52 13.38
N SER A 126 1.80 19.95 12.36
CA SER A 126 2.27 20.00 10.98
C SER A 126 2.04 21.40 10.40
N SER A 127 3.11 22.02 9.91
CA SER A 127 3.00 23.29 9.17
C SER A 127 2.73 23.03 7.67
N LEU A 128 2.07 23.97 7.00
CA LEU A 128 1.90 23.96 5.52
C LEU A 128 3.23 23.79 4.79
N TYR A 129 4.31 24.39 5.31
CA TYR A 129 5.65 24.23 4.77
C TYR A 129 6.15 22.79 4.89
N THR A 130 5.93 22.14 6.04
CA THR A 130 6.28 20.74 6.27
C THR A 130 5.55 19.82 5.30
N MET A 131 4.26 20.07 5.04
CA MET A 131 3.45 19.28 4.10
C MET A 131 3.92 19.45 2.65
N MET A 132 4.23 20.68 2.22
CA MET A 132 4.71 20.95 0.85
C MET A 132 6.14 20.48 0.61
N ALA A 133 6.98 20.49 1.66
CA ALA A 133 8.35 20.04 1.58
C ALA A 133 8.51 18.51 1.76
N GLU A 134 7.49 17.80 2.25
CA GLU A 134 7.54 16.35 2.51
C GLU A 134 7.96 15.53 1.27
N PRO A 135 7.40 15.74 0.06
CA PRO A 135 7.80 14.98 -1.13
C PRO A 135 9.23 15.27 -1.59
N TRP A 136 9.80 16.40 -1.14
CA TRP A 136 11.12 16.89 -1.50
C TRP A 136 12.15 16.73 -0.37
N ARG A 137 11.75 16.16 0.79
CA ARG A 137 12.68 15.92 1.89
C ARG A 137 13.71 14.89 1.42
N PRO A 138 15.01 15.24 1.43
CA PRO A 138 16.03 14.24 1.19
C PRO A 138 15.96 13.19 2.31
N ALA A 139 16.14 11.91 1.99
CA ALA A 139 16.10 10.80 2.95
C ALA A 139 17.03 11.00 4.17
N SER A 140 17.98 11.95 4.11
CA SER A 140 18.85 12.35 5.21
C SER A 140 18.21 13.30 6.24
N GLN A 141 17.10 13.97 5.90
CA GLN A 141 16.40 14.97 6.73
C GLN A 141 15.10 14.45 7.37
N ALA A 142 14.78 13.16 7.25
CA ALA A 142 13.73 12.47 8.03
C ALA A 142 14.03 12.42 9.56
N HIS A 143 15.12 13.05 10.00
CA HIS A 143 15.71 12.94 11.33
C HIS A 143 15.82 14.27 12.08
N GLN A 144 14.84 15.16 11.95
CA GLN A 144 14.68 16.32 12.82
C GLN A 144 13.29 16.29 13.43
#